data_AF-A0A6M0CMG4-F1
#
_entry.id   AF-A0A6M0CMG4-F1
#
_cell.length_a   1.000
_cell.length_b   1.000
_cell.length_c   1.000
_cell.angle_alpha   90.00
_cell.angle_beta   90.00
_cell.angle_gamma   90.00
#
_symmetry.space_group_name_H-M   'P 1'
#
loop_
_entity.id
_entity.type
_entity.pdbx_description
1 polymer ?
#
loop_
_entity_poly.entity_id
_entity_poly.type
_entity_poly.pdbx_seq_one_letter_code
_entity_poly.pdbx_strand_id
1 'polypeptide(L)'
;MTKNWHGKRLLVEGDEDKRVIPELIEANGIPWGETKAQAIVEIESYNGIENMLDPNEIETQLDTSGLTALGLIVDADDDPTARWQQVRNVCLPSISNLPESLPEEGLIHQINPDLKFGVWMMPDNKMSGMLETFLAYMIPSGGDRLWDYAADVIIEVKNRGATFKENHIDKAKIHSWLSWQNPPGRQLHNAIMERILDPMHPNAEIFINWFKILYDL
;
A
#
# COMPACT_ATOMS: atom_id res chain seq x y z
N MET A 1 -23.33 -15.45 -14.35
CA MET A 1 -21.91 -15.71 -14.05
C MET A 1 -21.68 -15.25 -12.63
N THR A 2 -21.63 -16.18 -11.68
CA THR A 2 -21.27 -15.88 -10.30
C THR A 2 -19.81 -15.42 -10.30
N LYS A 3 -19.57 -14.15 -9.97
CA LYS A 3 -18.22 -13.70 -9.63
C LYS A 3 -17.78 -14.58 -8.45
N ASN A 4 -16.74 -15.40 -8.62
CA ASN A 4 -16.09 -16.11 -7.52
C ASN A 4 -15.33 -15.08 -6.70
N TRP A 5 -16.07 -14.29 -5.94
CA TRP A 5 -15.56 -13.26 -5.09
C TRP A 5 -15.55 -13.82 -3.66
N HIS A 6 -14.37 -13.92 -3.05
CA HIS A 6 -14.19 -14.57 -1.73
C HIS A 6 -14.59 -13.67 -0.55
N GLY A 7 -15.25 -12.54 -0.79
CA GLY A 7 -15.66 -11.61 0.25
C GLY A 7 -14.55 -10.68 0.77
N LYS A 8 -13.37 -10.67 0.16
CA LYS A 8 -12.15 -10.05 0.71
C LYS A 8 -11.69 -8.83 -0.08
N ARG A 9 -12.15 -7.61 0.22
CA ARG A 9 -11.84 -6.39 -0.56
C ARG A 9 -10.66 -5.62 0.02
N LEU A 10 -9.89 -4.98 -0.84
CA LEU A 10 -8.86 -4.00 -0.47
C LEU A 10 -9.06 -2.72 -1.28
N LEU A 11 -9.22 -1.59 -0.59
CA LEU A 11 -9.29 -0.27 -1.21
C LEU A 11 -7.90 0.36 -1.14
N VAL A 12 -7.44 0.93 -2.26
CA VAL A 12 -6.15 1.59 -2.37
C VAL A 12 -6.30 2.95 -3.04
N GLU A 13 -5.37 3.85 -2.76
CA GLU A 13 -5.39 5.20 -3.33
C GLU A 13 -5.19 5.19 -4.85
N GLY A 14 -4.25 4.39 -5.37
CA GLY A 14 -3.85 4.44 -6.77
C GLY A 14 -3.76 3.10 -7.49
N ASP A 15 -3.73 3.17 -8.83
CA ASP A 15 -3.54 2.01 -9.70
C ASP A 15 -2.14 1.40 -9.58
N GLU A 16 -1.19 2.13 -8.99
CA GLU A 16 0.15 1.65 -8.72
C GLU A 16 0.15 0.63 -7.57
N ASP A 17 -0.50 0.95 -6.46
CA ASP A 17 -0.72 0.03 -5.33
C ASP A 17 -1.41 -1.26 -5.78
N LYS A 18 -2.47 -1.11 -6.58
CA LYS A 18 -3.24 -2.21 -7.16
C LYS A 18 -2.39 -3.19 -7.97
N ARG A 19 -1.30 -2.70 -8.59
CA ARG A 19 -0.37 -3.52 -9.37
C ARG A 19 0.77 -4.06 -8.51
N VAL A 20 1.21 -3.33 -7.51
CA VAL A 20 2.36 -3.69 -6.66
C VAL A 20 2.00 -4.76 -5.62
N ILE A 21 0.85 -4.63 -4.96
CA ILE A 21 0.47 -5.49 -3.84
C ILE A 21 0.38 -6.97 -4.24
N PRO A 22 -0.27 -7.35 -5.36
CA PRO A 22 -0.30 -8.75 -5.79
C PRO A 22 1.11 -9.35 -5.94
N GLU A 23 2.01 -8.64 -6.63
CA GLU A 23 3.39 -9.12 -6.86
C GLU A 23 4.16 -9.29 -5.55
N LEU A 24 3.95 -8.39 -4.60
CA LEU A 24 4.58 -8.47 -3.29
C LEU A 24 4.06 -9.67 -2.47
N ILE A 25 2.75 -9.91 -2.49
CA ILE A 25 2.12 -11.05 -1.82
C ILE A 25 2.55 -12.38 -2.46
N GLU A 26 2.62 -12.46 -3.80
CA GLU A 26 3.10 -13.65 -4.51
C GLU A 26 4.58 -13.92 -4.24
N ALA A 27 5.41 -12.88 -4.22
CA ALA A 27 6.81 -13.02 -3.88
C ALA A 27 7.02 -13.55 -2.45
N ASN A 28 6.05 -13.34 -1.55
CA ASN A 28 5.99 -13.87 -0.18
C ASN A 28 5.31 -15.25 -0.09
N GLY A 29 5.15 -15.95 -1.22
CA GLY A 29 4.74 -17.36 -1.25
C GLY A 29 3.23 -17.58 -1.14
N ILE A 30 2.42 -16.53 -1.30
CA ILE A 30 0.96 -16.61 -1.29
C ILE A 30 0.47 -16.43 -2.75
N PRO A 31 0.00 -17.50 -3.42
CA PRO A 31 -0.49 -17.38 -4.79
C PRO A 31 -1.67 -16.41 -4.87
N TRP A 32 -1.57 -15.38 -5.73
CA TRP A 32 -2.63 -14.39 -5.85
C TRP A 32 -3.79 -14.91 -6.70
N GLY A 33 -3.46 -15.59 -7.80
CA GLY A 33 -4.40 -16.13 -8.77
C GLY A 33 -4.18 -15.53 -10.17
N GLU A 34 -4.19 -16.38 -11.20
CA GLU A 34 -3.82 -16.01 -12.58
C GLU A 34 -4.83 -15.08 -13.27
N THR A 35 -6.05 -15.00 -12.76
CA THR A 35 -7.13 -14.19 -13.32
C THR A 35 -7.83 -13.38 -12.24
N LYS A 36 -8.50 -12.29 -12.64
CA LYS A 36 -9.33 -11.48 -11.72
C LYS A 36 -10.38 -12.30 -10.97
N ALA A 37 -10.88 -13.39 -11.56
CA ALA A 37 -11.87 -14.27 -10.93
C ALA A 37 -11.27 -15.28 -9.96
N GLN A 38 -9.94 -15.46 -9.98
CA GLN A 38 -9.19 -16.32 -9.07
C GLN A 38 -8.42 -15.52 -8.02
N ALA A 39 -8.40 -14.20 -8.13
CA ALA A 39 -7.73 -13.31 -7.19
C ALA A 39 -8.22 -13.58 -5.76
N ILE A 40 -7.28 -13.81 -4.84
CA ILE A 40 -7.58 -14.04 -3.41
C ILE A 40 -8.21 -12.83 -2.73
N VAL A 41 -7.94 -11.62 -3.26
CA VAL A 41 -8.43 -10.31 -2.83
C VAL A 41 -8.65 -9.44 -4.08
N GLU A 42 -9.75 -8.69 -4.16
CA GLU A 42 -10.06 -7.69 -5.22
C GLU A 42 -9.60 -6.37 -4.68
N ILE A 43 -8.75 -5.74 -5.48
CA ILE A 43 -8.21 -4.44 -5.20
C ILE A 43 -8.93 -3.41 -6.05
N GLU A 44 -9.51 -2.42 -5.40
CA GLU A 44 -10.15 -1.28 -6.03
C GLU A 44 -9.32 -0.02 -5.78
N SER A 45 -9.00 0.67 -6.86
CA SER A 45 -8.24 1.92 -6.85
C SER A 45 -9.22 3.08 -6.99
N TYR A 46 -9.07 4.09 -6.15
CA TYR A 46 -9.96 5.25 -6.10
C TYR A 46 -9.40 6.51 -6.77
N ASN A 47 -8.19 6.42 -7.33
CA ASN A 47 -7.49 7.54 -7.96
C ASN A 47 -7.36 8.77 -7.03
N GLY A 48 -7.00 8.51 -5.78
CA GLY A 48 -6.76 9.51 -4.75
C GLY A 48 -7.57 9.28 -3.48
N ILE A 49 -6.98 9.68 -2.36
CA ILE A 49 -7.55 9.51 -1.02
C ILE A 49 -8.92 10.16 -0.83
N GLU A 50 -9.20 11.29 -1.49
CA GLU A 50 -10.48 12.00 -1.33
C GLU A 50 -11.68 11.16 -1.80
N ASN A 51 -11.51 10.41 -2.90
CA ASN A 51 -12.56 9.52 -3.41
C ASN A 51 -12.68 8.26 -2.55
N MET A 52 -11.56 7.76 -2.01
CA MET A 52 -11.53 6.56 -1.18
C MET A 52 -12.15 6.81 0.20
N LEU A 53 -11.86 7.98 0.78
CA LEU A 53 -12.33 8.40 2.11
C LEU A 53 -13.64 9.21 2.04
N ASP A 54 -14.56 8.79 1.16
CA ASP A 54 -15.95 9.24 1.20
C ASP A 54 -16.75 8.35 2.18
N PRO A 55 -17.46 8.93 3.18
CA PRO A 55 -18.23 8.13 4.14
C PRO A 55 -19.29 7.21 3.51
N ASN A 56 -19.95 7.65 2.43
CA ASN A 56 -20.95 6.85 1.74
C ASN A 56 -20.29 5.71 0.96
N GLU A 57 -19.09 5.94 0.44
CA GLU A 57 -18.31 4.89 -0.20
C GLU A 57 -17.91 3.82 0.82
N ILE A 58 -17.37 4.22 1.98
CA ILE A 58 -17.02 3.28 3.06
C ILE A 58 -18.25 2.48 3.52
N GLU A 59 -19.40 3.14 3.71
CA GLU A 59 -20.66 2.48 4.04
C GLU A 59 -21.09 1.48 2.94
N THR A 60 -21.05 1.90 1.67
CA THR A 60 -21.38 1.05 0.51
C THR A 60 -20.48 -0.19 0.44
N GLN A 61 -19.19 -0.02 0.73
CA GLN A 61 -18.21 -1.10 0.73
C GLN A 61 -18.53 -2.11 1.85
N LEU A 62 -18.82 -1.63 3.06
CA LEU A 62 -19.19 -2.46 4.21
C LEU A 62 -20.52 -3.22 4.01
N ASP A 63 -21.49 -2.62 3.31
CA ASP A 63 -22.79 -3.22 3.00
C ASP A 63 -22.75 -4.22 1.84
N THR A 64 -21.58 -4.45 1.24
CA THR A 64 -21.41 -5.41 0.15
C THR A 64 -21.78 -6.82 0.63
N SER A 65 -22.80 -7.42 -0.01
CA SER A 65 -23.25 -8.77 0.35
C SER A 65 -22.13 -9.81 0.22
N GLY A 66 -21.91 -10.58 1.28
CA GLY A 66 -20.89 -11.62 1.34
C GLY A 66 -19.47 -11.11 1.62
N LEU A 67 -19.31 -9.83 1.99
CA LEU A 67 -18.05 -9.29 2.48
C LEU A 67 -17.67 -9.94 3.82
N THR A 68 -16.43 -10.40 3.91
CA THR A 68 -15.82 -11.03 5.09
C THR A 68 -14.61 -10.25 5.59
N ALA A 69 -13.95 -9.49 4.71
CA ALA A 69 -12.86 -8.59 5.08
C ALA A 69 -12.81 -7.37 4.17
N LEU A 70 -12.67 -6.18 4.76
CA LEU A 70 -12.40 -4.93 4.07
C LEU A 70 -11.08 -4.34 4.57
N GLY A 71 -10.11 -4.16 3.67
CA GLY A 71 -8.86 -3.48 3.96
C GLY A 71 -8.82 -2.12 3.28
N LEU A 72 -8.14 -1.16 3.92
CA LEU A 72 -7.73 0.12 3.31
C LEU A 72 -6.21 0.20 3.38
N ILE A 73 -5.58 0.64 2.29
CA ILE A 73 -4.20 1.12 2.30
C ILE A 73 -4.21 2.60 1.91
N VAL A 74 -3.64 3.42 2.78
CA VAL A 74 -3.46 4.86 2.57
C VAL A 74 -1.98 5.22 2.63
N ASP A 75 -1.57 6.25 1.91
CA ASP A 75 -0.29 6.91 2.14
C ASP A 75 -0.35 7.72 3.44
N ALA A 76 0.76 7.90 4.15
CA ALA A 76 0.82 8.85 5.28
C ALA A 76 1.02 10.29 4.80
N ASP A 77 1.60 10.46 3.61
CA ASP A 77 2.15 11.72 3.11
C ASP A 77 3.01 12.40 4.18
N ASP A 78 2.71 13.64 4.56
CA ASP A 78 3.52 14.47 5.46
C ASP A 78 3.16 14.32 6.96
N ASP A 79 1.91 13.96 7.28
CA ASP A 79 1.42 13.90 8.67
C ASP A 79 0.62 12.61 8.93
N PRO A 80 1.31 11.54 9.38
CA PRO A 80 0.68 10.24 9.69
C PRO A 80 -0.42 10.35 10.75
N THR A 81 -0.28 11.26 11.72
CA THR A 81 -1.26 11.41 12.81
C THR A 81 -2.54 12.04 12.27
N ALA A 82 -2.43 13.11 11.50
CA ALA A 82 -3.58 13.74 10.86
C ALA A 82 -4.24 12.79 9.84
N ARG A 83 -3.46 12.05 9.06
CA ARG A 83 -3.96 11.02 8.13
C ARG A 83 -4.76 9.95 8.85
N TRP A 84 -4.26 9.43 9.97
CA TRP A 84 -4.99 8.42 10.75
C TRP A 84 -6.30 9.00 11.30
N GLN A 85 -6.26 10.21 11.85
CA GLN A 85 -7.46 10.88 12.33
C GLN A 85 -8.50 11.07 11.21
N GLN A 86 -8.07 11.41 10.00
CA GLN A 86 -8.95 11.53 8.84
C GLN A 86 -9.63 10.19 8.51
N VAL A 87 -8.85 9.10 8.35
CA VAL A 87 -9.38 7.75 8.09
C VAL A 87 -10.36 7.34 9.19
N ARG A 88 -9.95 7.51 10.45
CA ARG A 88 -10.77 7.17 11.62
C ARG A 88 -12.09 7.92 11.62
N ASN A 89 -12.07 9.24 11.41
CA ASN A 89 -13.28 10.06 11.44
C ASN A 89 -14.28 9.68 10.34
N VAL A 90 -13.78 9.30 9.15
CA VAL A 90 -14.62 8.83 8.03
C VAL A 90 -15.22 7.46 8.34
N CYS A 91 -14.47 6.58 9.00
CA CYS A 91 -14.92 5.21 9.28
C CYS A 91 -15.81 5.09 10.53
N LEU A 92 -15.64 5.96 11.54
CA LEU A 92 -16.34 5.92 12.83
C LEU A 92 -17.88 5.83 12.73
N PRO A 93 -18.57 6.51 11.79
CA PRO A 93 -20.01 6.39 11.62
C PRO A 93 -20.47 4.95 11.32
N SER A 94 -19.68 4.19 10.56
CA SER A 94 -19.99 2.82 10.13
C SER A 94 -19.29 1.75 10.98
N ILE A 95 -18.21 2.12 11.68
CA ILE A 95 -17.36 1.23 12.46
C ILE A 95 -17.11 1.83 13.84
N SER A 96 -17.83 1.32 14.84
CA SER A 96 -17.66 1.74 16.24
C SER A 96 -16.33 1.28 16.85
N ASN A 97 -15.84 1.98 17.87
CA ASN A 97 -14.69 1.57 18.70
C ASN A 97 -13.33 1.45 17.97
N LEU A 98 -13.11 2.28 16.94
CA LEU A 98 -11.77 2.42 16.35
C LEU A 98 -10.80 3.12 17.33
N PRO A 99 -9.53 2.66 17.43
CA PRO A 99 -8.56 3.20 18.36
C PRO A 99 -8.18 4.65 18.03
N GLU A 100 -7.78 5.44 19.04
CA GLU A 100 -7.34 6.83 18.84
C GLU A 100 -6.02 6.92 18.07
N SER A 101 -5.15 5.91 18.19
CA SER A 101 -3.87 5.78 17.47
C SER A 101 -3.85 4.53 16.61
N LEU A 102 -3.25 4.61 15.42
CA LEU A 102 -3.03 3.44 14.56
C LEU A 102 -2.01 2.49 15.22
N PRO A 103 -2.29 1.18 15.33
CA PRO A 103 -1.30 0.20 15.80
C PRO A 103 -0.09 0.11 14.86
N GLU A 104 1.11 -0.13 15.40
CA GLU A 104 2.35 -0.22 14.60
C GLU A 104 2.30 -1.42 13.64
N GLU A 105 1.58 -2.49 14.00
CA GLU A 105 1.36 -3.67 13.17
C GLU A 105 0.24 -3.50 12.13
N GLY A 106 -0.35 -2.31 12.04
CA GLY A 106 -1.53 -2.03 11.24
C GLY A 106 -2.82 -2.36 12.00
N LEU A 107 -3.91 -1.69 11.65
CA LEU A 107 -5.20 -1.96 12.27
C LEU A 107 -5.79 -3.24 11.71
N ILE A 108 -6.26 -4.12 12.61
CA ILE A 108 -7.25 -5.15 12.31
C ILE A 108 -8.33 -5.05 13.37
N HIS A 109 -9.56 -4.78 12.94
CA HIS A 109 -10.71 -4.54 13.78
C HIS A 109 -11.84 -5.49 13.40
N GLN A 110 -12.34 -6.26 14.36
CA GLN A 110 -13.49 -7.13 14.15
C GLN A 110 -14.78 -6.32 14.30
N ILE A 111 -15.49 -6.06 13.20
CA ILE A 111 -16.77 -5.31 13.23
C ILE A 111 -17.85 -6.19 13.86
N ASN A 112 -17.94 -7.45 13.42
CA ASN A 112 -18.85 -8.47 13.90
C ASN A 112 -18.22 -9.85 13.63
N PRO A 113 -18.77 -10.99 14.08
CA PRO A 113 -18.14 -12.30 13.90
C PRO A 113 -17.75 -12.70 12.46
N ASP A 114 -18.42 -12.13 11.46
CA ASP A 114 -18.25 -12.51 10.05
C ASP A 114 -17.46 -11.47 9.24
N LEU A 115 -17.20 -10.26 9.78
CA LEU A 115 -16.58 -9.16 9.05
C LEU A 115 -15.42 -8.51 9.82
N LYS A 116 -14.24 -8.53 9.18
CA LYS A 116 -13.04 -7.79 9.59
C LYS A 116 -12.86 -6.50 8.79
N PHE A 117 -12.31 -5.50 9.45
CA PHE A 117 -11.87 -4.26 8.85
C PHE A 117 -10.40 -4.03 9.17
N GLY A 118 -9.59 -3.65 8.19
CA GLY A 118 -8.18 -3.37 8.39
C GLY A 118 -7.75 -2.07 7.74
N VAL A 119 -6.76 -1.42 8.35
CA VAL A 119 -6.11 -0.24 7.78
C VAL A 119 -4.60 -0.44 7.88
N TRP A 120 -3.93 -0.24 6.76
CA TRP A 120 -2.49 -0.07 6.69
C TRP A 120 -2.18 1.33 6.18
N MET A 121 -1.24 2.00 6.83
CA MET A 121 -0.75 3.30 6.37
C MET A 121 0.70 3.15 5.91
N MET A 122 0.98 3.51 4.67
CA MET A 122 2.33 3.49 4.14
C MET A 122 3.21 4.52 4.88
N PRO A 123 4.50 4.23 5.05
CA PRO A 123 5.15 2.98 4.66
C PRO A 123 5.03 1.88 5.73
N ASP A 124 4.78 2.23 7.00
CA ASP A 124 4.99 1.36 8.16
C ASP A 124 4.02 1.63 9.34
N ASN A 125 2.88 2.27 9.08
CA ASN A 125 1.89 2.74 10.06
C ASN A 125 2.34 3.87 11.00
N LYS A 126 3.55 4.41 10.82
CA LYS A 126 4.14 5.35 11.78
C LYS A 126 4.77 6.57 11.14
N MET A 127 5.61 6.36 10.13
CA MET A 127 6.38 7.42 9.49
C MET A 127 5.59 8.09 8.38
N SER A 128 5.98 9.32 8.05
CA SER A 128 5.57 9.99 6.82
C SER A 128 6.06 9.20 5.61
N GLY A 129 5.28 9.19 4.54
CA GLY A 129 5.67 8.56 3.28
C GLY A 129 4.50 7.97 2.52
N MET A 130 4.87 7.27 1.46
CA MET A 130 3.95 6.68 0.50
C MET A 130 4.46 5.32 0.03
N LEU A 131 3.76 4.66 -0.88
CA LEU A 131 4.18 3.38 -1.48
C LEU A 131 5.67 3.36 -1.88
N GLU A 132 6.19 4.43 -2.50
CA GLU A 132 7.60 4.48 -2.89
C GLU A 132 8.57 4.50 -1.70
N THR A 133 8.19 5.13 -0.59
CA THR A 133 8.96 5.09 0.66
C THR A 133 9.02 3.66 1.20
N PHE A 134 7.91 2.93 1.14
CA PHE A 134 7.85 1.52 1.54
C PHE A 134 8.73 0.63 0.64
N LEU A 135 8.62 0.80 -0.68
CA LEU A 135 9.43 0.03 -1.63
C LEU A 135 10.92 0.36 -1.55
N ALA A 136 11.30 1.58 -1.17
CA ALA A 136 12.70 1.93 -0.94
C ALA A 136 13.35 1.10 0.18
N TYR A 137 12.58 0.57 1.14
CA TYR A 137 13.11 -0.37 2.14
C TYR A 137 13.57 -1.70 1.54
N MET A 138 13.03 -2.08 0.39
CA MET A 138 13.33 -3.32 -0.29
C MET A 138 14.57 -3.20 -1.19
N ILE A 139 15.19 -2.03 -1.28
CA ILE A 139 16.43 -1.89 -2.04
C ILE A 139 17.52 -2.70 -1.32
N PRO A 140 18.17 -3.67 -1.99
CA PRO A 140 19.04 -4.63 -1.33
C PRO A 140 20.09 -3.99 -0.42
N SER A 141 20.12 -4.43 0.84
CA SER A 141 21.11 -3.97 1.83
C SER A 141 22.51 -4.45 1.43
N GLY A 142 23.42 -3.50 1.15
CA GLY A 142 24.77 -3.82 0.66
C GLY A 142 25.36 -2.83 -0.36
N GLY A 143 24.62 -1.80 -0.75
CA GLY A 143 25.14 -0.68 -1.53
C GLY A 143 24.90 -0.83 -3.02
N ASP A 144 23.65 -0.63 -3.44
CA ASP A 144 23.44 -0.18 -4.80
C ASP A 144 23.95 1.27 -4.91
N ARG A 145 25.17 1.41 -5.41
CA ARG A 145 25.80 2.73 -5.65
C ARG A 145 24.96 3.63 -6.55
N LEU A 146 24.14 3.06 -7.43
CA LEU A 146 23.23 3.81 -8.27
C LEU A 146 22.02 4.31 -7.49
N TRP A 147 21.58 3.59 -6.45
CA TRP A 147 20.54 4.10 -5.55
C TRP A 147 21.05 5.32 -4.78
N ASP A 148 22.22 5.20 -4.14
CA ASP A 148 22.84 6.31 -3.40
C ASP A 148 23.06 7.51 -4.33
N TYR A 149 23.57 7.27 -5.55
CA TYR A 149 23.75 8.31 -6.54
C TYR A 149 22.43 8.93 -7.01
N ALA A 150 21.36 8.15 -7.16
CA ALA A 150 20.03 8.67 -7.48
C ALA A 150 19.53 9.59 -6.37
N ALA A 151 19.71 9.19 -5.11
CA ALA A 151 19.33 9.99 -3.96
C ALA A 151 20.06 11.35 -3.94
N ASP A 152 21.37 11.35 -4.16
CA ASP A 152 22.17 12.58 -4.23
C ASP A 152 21.73 13.48 -5.40
N VAL A 153 21.55 12.90 -6.60
CA VAL A 153 21.11 13.63 -7.79
C VAL A 153 19.72 14.24 -7.58
N ILE A 154 18.80 13.53 -6.95
CA ILE A 154 17.44 14.04 -6.69
C ILE A 154 17.46 15.26 -5.77
N ILE A 155 18.29 15.24 -4.72
CA ILE A 155 18.50 16.41 -3.85
C ILE A 155 19.08 17.57 -4.65
N GLU A 156 20.06 17.30 -5.52
CA GLU A 156 20.68 18.34 -6.34
C GLU A 156 19.72 18.96 -7.36
N VAL A 157 18.98 18.15 -8.12
CA VAL A 157 18.06 18.67 -9.15
C VAL A 157 16.88 19.42 -8.53
N LYS A 158 16.47 19.07 -7.32
CA LYS A 158 15.50 19.85 -6.55
C LYS A 158 15.97 21.29 -6.35
N ASN A 159 17.22 21.47 -5.93
CA ASN A 159 17.86 22.78 -5.80
C ASN A 159 18.07 23.51 -7.15
N ARG A 160 18.08 22.76 -8.26
CA ARG A 160 18.16 23.30 -9.64
C ARG A 160 16.80 23.60 -10.27
N GLY A 161 15.69 23.46 -9.53
CA GLY A 161 14.35 23.84 -9.98
C GLY A 161 13.48 22.69 -10.49
N ALA A 162 13.77 21.44 -10.11
CA ALA A 162 12.86 20.34 -10.37
C ALA A 162 11.48 20.59 -9.73
N THR A 163 10.42 20.19 -10.44
CA THR A 163 9.03 20.61 -10.16
C THR A 163 8.24 19.62 -9.29
N PHE A 164 8.80 18.47 -8.92
CA PHE A 164 8.14 17.52 -8.03
C PHE A 164 7.97 18.11 -6.63
N LYS A 165 6.93 17.71 -5.89
CA LYS A 165 6.65 18.18 -4.52
C LYS A 165 7.68 17.65 -3.53
N GLU A 166 7.92 18.34 -2.43
CA GLU A 166 8.90 17.90 -1.42
C GLU A 166 8.57 16.51 -0.86
N ASN A 167 7.29 16.27 -0.58
CA ASN A 167 6.78 15.00 -0.09
C ASN A 167 6.80 13.86 -1.12
N HIS A 168 7.10 14.15 -2.39
CA HIS A 168 7.31 13.16 -3.45
C HIS A 168 8.81 12.85 -3.66
N ILE A 169 9.70 13.23 -2.73
CA ILE A 169 11.14 13.05 -2.92
C ILE A 169 11.52 11.58 -3.10
N ASP A 170 10.95 10.66 -2.31
CA ASP A 170 11.25 9.23 -2.44
C ASP A 170 10.69 8.64 -3.73
N LYS A 171 9.52 9.12 -4.18
CA LYS A 171 8.98 8.83 -5.51
C LYS A 171 9.94 9.25 -6.61
N ALA A 172 10.52 10.45 -6.53
CA ALA A 172 11.52 10.91 -7.48
C ALA A 172 12.79 10.06 -7.45
N LYS A 173 13.26 9.66 -6.27
CA LYS A 173 14.44 8.79 -6.11
C LYS A 173 14.23 7.43 -6.77
N ILE A 174 13.17 6.71 -6.40
CA ILE A 174 12.93 5.34 -6.88
C ILE A 174 12.69 5.29 -8.38
N HIS A 175 11.91 6.21 -8.94
CA HIS A 175 11.71 6.22 -10.39
C HIS A 175 12.97 6.61 -11.17
N SER A 176 13.81 7.49 -10.63
CA SER A 176 15.09 7.84 -11.26
C SER A 176 16.06 6.68 -11.23
N TRP A 177 16.17 6.01 -10.09
CA TRP A 177 16.98 4.80 -9.94
C TRP A 177 16.50 3.67 -10.87
N LEU A 178 15.19 3.41 -10.94
CA LEU A 178 14.60 2.43 -11.86
C LEU A 178 14.79 2.80 -13.34
N SER A 179 14.96 4.08 -13.66
CA SER A 179 15.31 4.53 -15.00
C SER A 179 16.72 4.12 -15.43
N TRP A 180 17.58 3.72 -14.50
CA TRP A 180 18.94 3.24 -14.77
C TRP A 180 19.08 1.72 -14.70
N GLN A 181 18.02 1.01 -14.33
CA GLN A 181 17.99 -0.45 -14.30
C GLN A 181 17.89 -1.03 -15.72
N ASN A 182 18.14 -2.34 -15.86
CA ASN A 182 18.03 -3.01 -17.15
C ASN A 182 16.73 -3.84 -17.24
N PRO A 183 15.88 -3.62 -18.26
CA PRO A 183 15.81 -2.46 -19.15
C PRO A 183 15.45 -1.16 -18.41
N PRO A 184 15.85 0.00 -18.96
CA PRO A 184 15.55 1.31 -18.37
C PRO A 184 14.06 1.57 -18.17
N GLY A 185 13.72 2.22 -17.05
CA GLY A 185 12.37 2.73 -16.79
C GLY A 185 11.40 1.66 -16.30
N ARG A 186 11.89 0.69 -15.52
CA ARG A 186 11.03 -0.34 -14.93
C ARG A 186 9.91 0.27 -14.08
N GLN A 187 8.71 -0.28 -14.23
CA GLN A 187 7.58 0.03 -13.34
C GLN A 187 7.77 -0.69 -11.99
N LEU A 188 7.22 -0.15 -10.91
CA LEU A 188 7.44 -0.66 -9.54
C LEU A 188 7.08 -2.14 -9.39
N HIS A 189 5.92 -2.57 -9.90
CA HIS A 189 5.51 -3.98 -9.84
C HIS A 189 6.48 -4.91 -10.58
N ASN A 190 7.00 -4.51 -11.75
CA ASN A 190 8.02 -5.29 -12.47
C ASN A 190 9.32 -5.38 -11.68
N ALA A 191 9.71 -4.31 -10.95
CA ALA A 191 10.90 -4.32 -10.13
C ALA A 191 10.80 -5.33 -8.97
N ILE A 192 9.60 -5.58 -8.44
CA ILE A 192 9.33 -6.64 -7.45
C ILE A 192 9.41 -8.01 -8.11
N MET A 193 8.70 -8.22 -9.23
CA MET A 193 8.70 -9.49 -9.98
C MET A 193 10.12 -9.94 -10.37
N GLU A 194 10.93 -8.99 -10.81
CA GLU A 194 12.30 -9.22 -11.28
C GLU A 194 13.32 -9.24 -10.13
N ARG A 195 12.87 -9.08 -8.89
CA ARG A 195 13.71 -9.05 -7.67
C ARG A 195 14.80 -7.98 -7.72
N ILE A 196 14.53 -6.87 -8.41
CA ILE A 196 15.31 -5.64 -8.36
C ILE A 196 15.11 -5.00 -6.98
N LEU A 197 13.87 -5.02 -6.50
CA LEU A 197 13.51 -4.81 -5.10
C LEU A 197 13.45 -6.19 -4.42
N ASP A 198 14.02 -6.34 -3.23
CA ASP A 198 13.96 -7.56 -2.42
C ASP A 198 12.64 -7.65 -1.65
N PRO A 199 11.67 -8.47 -2.11
CA PRO A 199 10.36 -8.56 -1.48
C PRO A 199 10.39 -9.28 -0.13
N MET A 200 11.50 -9.95 0.22
CA MET A 200 11.70 -10.66 1.49
C MET A 200 12.35 -9.78 2.56
N HIS A 201 12.47 -8.48 2.31
CA HIS A 201 13.09 -7.57 3.26
C HIS A 201 12.30 -7.56 4.59
N PRO A 202 12.96 -7.58 5.77
CA PRO A 202 12.28 -7.61 7.07
C PRO A 202 11.24 -6.50 7.28
N ASN A 203 11.48 -5.31 6.71
CA ASN A 203 10.52 -4.19 6.81
C ASN A 203 9.19 -4.47 6.06
N ALA A 204 9.18 -5.37 5.08
CA ALA A 204 7.96 -5.79 4.40
C ALA A 204 7.17 -6.81 5.24
N GLU A 205 7.84 -7.57 6.12
CA GLU A 205 7.24 -8.69 6.86
C GLU A 205 6.03 -8.28 7.70
N ILE A 206 6.06 -7.09 8.31
CA ILE A 206 4.95 -6.57 9.11
C ILE A 206 3.71 -6.35 8.22
N PHE A 207 3.89 -5.74 7.04
CA PHE A 207 2.82 -5.56 6.05
C PHE A 207 2.25 -6.90 5.58
N ILE A 208 3.13 -7.86 5.25
CA ILE A 208 2.71 -9.20 4.80
C ILE A 208 1.91 -9.90 5.90
N ASN A 209 2.36 -9.84 7.15
CA ASN A 209 1.66 -10.45 8.27
C ASN A 209 0.31 -9.78 8.54
N TRP A 210 0.24 -8.44 8.47
CA TRP A 210 -1.02 -7.72 8.54
C TRP A 210 -2.01 -8.19 7.47
N PHE A 211 -1.56 -8.28 6.21
CA PHE A 211 -2.38 -8.72 5.08
C PHE A 211 -2.91 -10.14 5.29
N LYS A 212 -2.04 -11.06 5.73
CA LYS A 212 -2.41 -12.46 6.02
C LYS A 212 -3.45 -12.57 7.11
N ILE A 213 -3.27 -11.85 8.22
CA ILE A 213 -4.21 -11.89 9.35
C ILE A 213 -5.55 -11.26 8.95
N LEU A 214 -5.53 -10.14 8.22
CA LEU A 214 -6.76 -9.48 7.77
C LEU A 214 -7.58 -10.41 6.88
N TYR A 215 -6.93 -11.17 5.99
CA TYR A 215 -7.60 -11.99 4.99
C TYR A 215 -7.63 -13.51 5.30
N ASP A 216 -7.17 -13.96 6.46
CA ASP A 216 -7.06 -15.38 6.83
C ASP A 216 -6.30 -16.22 5.77
N LEU A 217 -5.06 -15.82 5.47
CA LEU A 217 -4.18 -16.45 4.47
C LEU A 217 -2.93 -17.11 5.07
#